data_AF-A0A917K9S0-F1
#
_entry.id   AF-A0A917K9S0-F1
#
_cell.length_a   1.000
_cell.length_b   1.000
_cell.length_c   1.000
_cell.angle_alpha   90.00
_cell.angle_beta   90.00
_cell.angle_gamma   90.00
#
_symmetry.space_group_name_H-M   'P 1'
#
loop_
_entity.id
_entity.type
_entity.pdbx_description
1 polymer ?
#
loop_
_entity_poly.entity_id
_entity_poly.type
_entity_poly.pdbx_seq_one_letter_code
_entity_poly.pdbx_strand_id
1 'polypeptide(L)'
;MPLSAPADREPLHRRQIDMHGYRRADGLFDIEGHLLDTKAYGFDNEEKGYLAPGTPLHGMWIRLTIDDDLLIHHCEAASDHTPYAVCPQAAPNFARLAGLKIGPGFNRAVQERVGGVLGCTHIREMLAQIATVAYQTLYPVRRQKELAREGVTGVRERPRIIGTCLAYEPSSPVVKMRWPWLVQDAAE
;
A
#
# COMPACT_ATOMS: atom_id res chain seq x y z
N MET A 1 -15.38 -8.24 -16.63
CA MET A 1 -16.69 -8.82 -16.27
C MET A 1 -17.22 -8.06 -15.07
N PRO A 2 -18.42 -7.43 -15.13
CA PRO A 2 -19.03 -6.85 -13.94
C PRO A 2 -19.44 -7.95 -12.95
N LEU A 3 -19.67 -7.57 -11.69
CA LEU A 3 -20.30 -8.46 -10.71
C LEU A 3 -21.73 -8.81 -11.17
N SER A 4 -22.28 -9.91 -10.67
CA SER A 4 -23.69 -10.26 -10.86
C SER A 4 -24.60 -9.17 -10.28
N ALA A 5 -25.86 -9.12 -10.75
CA ALA A 5 -26.87 -8.25 -10.17
C ALA A 5 -27.00 -8.52 -8.66
N PRO A 6 -26.85 -7.51 -7.79
CA PRO A 6 -27.02 -7.67 -6.35
C PRO A 6 -28.50 -7.78 -5.99
N ALA A 7 -28.79 -8.34 -4.81
CA ALA A 7 -30.10 -8.20 -4.18
C ALA A 7 -30.37 -6.74 -3.77
N ASP A 8 -31.64 -6.42 -3.54
CA ASP A 8 -32.07 -5.13 -2.99
C ASP A 8 -31.34 -4.83 -1.68
N ARG A 9 -30.83 -3.61 -1.54
CA ARG A 9 -29.95 -3.20 -0.43
C ARG A 9 -29.96 -1.69 -0.23
N GLU A 10 -29.69 -1.27 1.00
CA GLU A 10 -29.48 0.13 1.38
C GLU A 10 -27.99 0.42 1.66
N PRO A 11 -27.49 1.62 1.33
CA PRO A 11 -26.14 2.01 1.71
C PRO A 11 -26.09 2.27 3.22
N LEU A 12 -25.08 1.75 3.92
CA LEU A 12 -24.87 2.00 5.35
C LEU A 12 -23.54 2.68 5.64
N HIS A 13 -22.48 2.20 5.00
CA HIS A 13 -21.11 2.67 5.23
C HIS A 13 -20.38 2.79 3.90
N ARG A 14 -19.57 3.84 3.78
CA ARG A 14 -18.69 4.06 2.64
C ARG A 14 -17.30 4.38 3.15
N ARG A 15 -16.35 3.52 2.81
CA ARG A 15 -14.92 3.76 2.92
C ARG A 15 -14.38 4.11 1.54
N GLN A 16 -13.66 5.21 1.44
CA GLN A 16 -12.84 5.56 0.29
C GLN A 16 -11.38 5.50 0.72
N ILE A 17 -10.54 4.90 -0.12
CA ILE A 17 -9.10 4.92 0.06
C ILE A 17 -8.51 5.40 -1.25
N ASP A 18 -7.77 6.50 -1.19
CA ASP A 18 -7.06 7.08 -2.32
C ASP A 18 -5.55 6.98 -2.06
N MET A 19 -4.77 6.56 -3.05
CA MET A 19 -3.35 6.33 -2.88
C MET A 19 -2.55 6.74 -4.11
N HIS A 20 -1.46 7.45 -3.88
CA HIS A 20 -0.66 8.07 -4.94
C HIS A 20 0.82 7.76 -4.73
N GLY A 21 1.56 7.71 -5.82
CA GLY A 21 3.02 7.52 -5.79
C GLY A 21 3.72 8.62 -6.59
N TYR A 22 4.73 9.22 -5.98
CA TYR A 22 5.44 10.38 -6.50
C TYR A 22 6.95 10.15 -6.54
N ARG A 23 7.62 10.70 -7.55
CA ARG A 23 9.08 10.82 -7.57
C ARG A 23 9.46 12.19 -7.00
N ARG A 24 10.41 12.22 -6.07
CA ARG A 24 10.95 13.46 -5.48
C ARG A 24 12.17 13.95 -6.25
N ALA A 25 12.49 15.23 -6.07
CA ALA A 25 13.66 15.85 -6.68
C ALA A 25 15.00 15.35 -6.11
N ASP A 26 14.99 14.81 -4.88
CA ASP A 26 16.16 14.25 -4.19
C ASP A 26 16.45 12.78 -4.55
N GLY A 27 15.67 12.21 -5.48
CA GLY A 27 15.84 10.82 -5.93
C GLY A 27 15.08 9.79 -5.09
N LEU A 28 14.39 10.20 -4.02
CA LEU A 28 13.46 9.34 -3.27
C LEU A 28 12.06 9.34 -3.89
N PHE A 29 11.15 8.58 -3.30
CA PHE A 29 9.77 8.45 -3.72
C PHE A 29 8.84 8.61 -2.52
N ASP A 30 7.72 9.31 -2.70
CA ASP A 30 6.67 9.38 -1.69
C ASP A 30 5.48 8.54 -2.12
N ILE A 31 4.96 7.73 -1.21
CA ILE A 31 3.71 6.99 -1.38
C ILE A 31 2.73 7.50 -0.33
N GLU A 32 1.63 8.09 -0.79
CA GLU A 32 0.60 8.68 0.05
C GLU A 32 -0.65 7.83 0.05
N GLY A 33 -1.30 7.72 1.21
CA GLY A 33 -2.61 7.12 1.35
C GLY A 33 -3.54 8.01 2.17
N HIS A 34 -4.76 8.15 1.69
CA HIS A 34 -5.85 8.86 2.36
C HIS A 34 -7.05 7.94 2.51
N LEU A 35 -7.56 7.79 3.73
CA LEU A 35 -8.79 7.05 4.03
C LEU A 35 -9.86 7.99 4.53
N LEU A 36 -11.05 7.88 3.94
CA LEU A 36 -12.25 8.59 4.33
C LEU A 36 -13.41 7.63 4.56
N ASP A 37 -13.92 7.57 5.79
CA ASP A 37 -15.13 6.82 6.15
C ASP A 37 -16.30 7.74 6.38
N THR A 38 -17.46 7.40 5.80
CA THR A 38 -18.74 8.08 5.99
C THR A 38 -19.85 7.06 6.20
N LYS A 39 -20.98 7.50 6.78
CA LYS A 39 -22.21 6.71 6.88
C LYS A 39 -23.33 7.37 6.11
N ALA A 40 -24.24 6.58 5.54
CA ALA A 40 -25.38 7.09 4.77
C ALA A 40 -26.58 7.50 5.63
N TYR A 41 -26.49 7.28 6.95
CA TYR A 41 -27.47 7.68 7.95
C TYR A 41 -26.80 8.53 9.03
N GLY A 42 -27.59 9.35 9.71
CA GLY A 42 -27.11 10.15 10.83
C GLY A 42 -27.19 9.38 12.14
N PHE A 43 -26.27 9.66 13.06
CA PHE A 43 -26.16 8.95 14.33
C PHE A 43 -25.51 9.82 15.40
N ASP A 44 -25.81 9.53 16.67
CA ASP A 44 -25.16 10.18 17.79
C ASP A 44 -23.77 9.59 18.03
N ASN A 45 -22.79 10.47 18.21
CA ASN A 45 -21.44 10.14 18.64
C ASN A 45 -21.20 10.73 20.04
N GLU A 46 -20.58 9.96 20.92
CA GLU A 46 -20.40 10.30 22.34
C GLU A 46 -19.68 11.63 22.57
N GLU A 47 -18.69 11.96 21.73
CA GLU A 47 -17.88 13.17 21.91
C GLU A 47 -18.23 14.30 20.91
N LYS A 48 -18.83 13.94 19.77
CA LYS A 48 -19.14 14.89 18.67
C LYS A 48 -20.61 15.24 18.55
N GLY A 49 -21.48 14.63 19.37
CA GLY A 49 -22.93 14.77 19.26
C GLY A 49 -23.46 14.13 17.97
N TYR A 50 -24.57 14.66 17.46
CA TYR A 50 -25.20 14.14 16.25
C TYR A 50 -24.34 14.41 15.01
N LEU A 51 -23.99 13.34 14.28
CA LEU A 51 -23.34 13.41 12.98
C LEU A 51 -24.38 13.19 11.88
N ALA A 52 -24.50 14.15 10.97
CA ALA A 52 -25.39 14.06 9.82
C ALA A 52 -24.91 12.99 8.80
N PRO A 53 -25.81 12.40 8.00
CA PRO A 53 -25.43 11.53 6.88
C PRO A 53 -24.32 12.15 6.01
N GLY A 54 -23.35 11.34 5.62
CA GLY A 54 -22.21 11.75 4.79
C GLY A 54 -21.09 12.49 5.54
N THR A 55 -21.27 12.82 6.82
CA THR A 55 -20.20 13.46 7.61
C THR A 55 -19.02 12.49 7.79
N PRO A 56 -17.76 12.94 7.55
CA PRO A 56 -16.58 12.14 7.81
C PRO A 56 -16.46 11.68 9.26
N LEU A 57 -16.37 10.36 9.45
CA LEU A 57 -16.10 9.74 10.75
C LEU A 57 -14.61 9.44 10.93
N HIS A 58 -13.97 8.90 9.90
CA HIS A 58 -12.52 8.72 9.83
C HIS A 58 -11.98 9.49 8.62
N GLY A 59 -10.93 10.25 8.83
CA GLY A 59 -10.18 10.98 7.81
C GLY A 59 -8.72 10.88 8.19
N MET A 60 -7.97 10.02 7.51
CA MET A 60 -6.63 9.62 7.93
C MET A 60 -5.65 9.67 6.77
N TRP A 61 -4.46 10.21 7.02
CA TRP A 61 -3.36 10.29 6.07
C TRP A 61 -2.18 9.47 6.53
N ILE A 62 -1.42 8.95 5.57
CA ILE A 62 -0.08 8.42 5.79
C ILE A 62 0.78 8.68 4.54
N ARG A 63 2.04 9.06 4.75
CA ARG A 63 3.04 9.20 3.68
C ARG A 63 4.29 8.41 4.05
N LEU A 64 4.72 7.54 3.13
CA LEU A 64 6.01 6.85 3.21
C LEU A 64 6.97 7.49 2.22
N THR A 65 8.15 7.88 2.69
CA THR A 65 9.28 8.21 1.82
C THR A 65 10.17 6.98 1.69
N ILE A 66 10.39 6.51 0.47
CA ILE A 66 11.12 5.29 0.16
C ILE A 66 12.19 5.48 -0.91
N ASP A 67 13.20 4.62 -0.92
CA ASP A 67 14.14 4.51 -2.05
C ASP A 67 13.71 3.44 -3.06
N ASP A 68 14.49 3.26 -4.13
CA ASP A 68 14.21 2.27 -5.17
C ASP A 68 14.45 0.80 -4.73
N ASP A 69 15.05 0.61 -3.55
CA ASP A 69 15.16 -0.68 -2.87
C ASP A 69 13.96 -0.97 -1.97
N LEU A 70 12.95 -0.09 -1.96
CA LEU A 70 11.75 -0.14 -1.12
C LEU A 70 12.05 -0.05 0.38
N LEU A 71 13.17 0.56 0.77
CA LEU A 71 13.46 0.90 2.16
C LEU A 71 12.71 2.17 2.54
N ILE A 72 12.02 2.16 3.68
CA ILE A 72 11.34 3.32 4.24
C ILE A 72 12.36 4.19 4.97
N HIS A 73 12.57 5.39 4.46
CA HIS A 73 13.42 6.42 5.08
C HIS A 73 12.64 7.26 6.07
N HIS A 74 11.39 7.58 5.75
CA HIS A 74 10.51 8.37 6.60
C HIS A 74 9.06 7.88 6.50
N CYS A 75 8.32 8.04 7.59
CA CYS A 75 6.89 7.77 7.65
C CYS A 75 6.21 8.82 8.52
N GLU A 76 5.20 9.50 7.98
CA GLU A 76 4.33 10.39 8.73
C GLU A 76 2.88 10.00 8.56
N ALA A 77 2.06 10.30 9.56
CA ALA A 77 0.63 10.08 9.54
C ALA A 77 -0.10 11.25 10.18
N ALA A 78 -1.36 11.44 9.80
CA ALA A 78 -2.25 12.45 10.37
C ALA A 78 -3.70 11.96 10.42
N SER A 79 -4.51 12.59 11.26
CA SER A 79 -5.93 12.30 11.41
C SER A 79 -6.74 13.60 11.43
N ASP A 80 -7.45 13.88 10.34
CA ASP A 80 -8.32 15.04 10.20
C ASP A 80 -9.68 14.81 10.87
N HIS A 81 -10.17 13.57 10.81
CA HIS A 81 -11.43 13.17 11.40
C HIS A 81 -11.27 11.87 12.18
N THR A 82 -11.67 11.90 13.46
CA THR A 82 -11.68 10.74 14.35
C THR A 82 -12.98 10.66 15.15
N PRO A 83 -13.41 9.45 15.56
CA PRO A 83 -14.58 9.29 16.42
C PRO A 83 -14.33 9.74 17.86
N TYR A 84 -13.06 9.72 18.31
CA TYR A 84 -12.65 10.07 19.67
C TYR A 84 -11.45 11.03 19.66
N ALA A 85 -11.38 11.92 20.63
CA ALA A 85 -10.36 12.94 20.79
C ALA A 85 -8.96 12.36 21.07
N VAL A 86 -8.88 11.14 21.61
CA VAL A 86 -7.61 10.45 21.87
C VAL A 86 -6.97 9.88 20.59
N CYS A 87 -7.76 9.58 19.55
CA CYS A 87 -7.29 8.86 18.37
C CYS A 87 -6.08 9.50 17.64
N PRO A 88 -6.00 10.84 17.46
CA PRO A 88 -4.86 11.46 16.78
C PRO A 88 -3.50 11.18 17.46
N GLN A 89 -3.49 10.83 18.75
CA GLN A 89 -2.25 10.53 19.49
C GLN A 89 -1.50 9.30 18.96
N ALA A 90 -2.15 8.44 18.16
CA ALA A 90 -1.49 7.30 17.54
C ALA A 90 -0.62 7.68 16.32
N ALA A 91 -0.85 8.85 15.70
CA ALA A 91 -0.21 9.22 14.44
C ALA A 91 1.33 9.32 14.53
N PRO A 92 1.94 9.94 15.56
CA PRO A 92 3.40 10.01 15.69
C PRO A 92 4.10 8.64 15.77
N ASN A 93 3.40 7.59 16.22
CA ASN A 93 3.99 6.26 16.34
C ASN A 93 4.33 5.62 14.98
N PHE A 94 3.74 6.08 13.88
CA PHE A 94 4.03 5.57 12.54
C PHE A 94 5.45 5.92 12.05
N ALA A 95 6.11 6.92 12.63
CA ALA A 95 7.53 7.20 12.38
C ALA A 95 8.45 5.98 12.65
N ARG A 96 8.02 5.06 13.54
CA ARG A 96 8.74 3.80 13.85
C ARG A 96 8.85 2.85 12.65
N LEU A 97 8.09 3.06 11.58
CA LEU A 97 8.18 2.29 10.34
C LEU A 97 9.44 2.64 9.52
N ALA A 98 10.12 3.74 9.82
CA ALA A 98 11.43 4.03 9.23
C ALA A 98 12.41 2.87 9.49
N GLY A 99 13.22 2.56 8.49
CA GLY A 99 14.14 1.42 8.46
C GLY A 99 13.50 0.08 8.07
N LEU A 100 12.17 0.03 7.86
CA LEU A 100 11.54 -1.15 7.27
C LEU A 100 11.73 -1.23 5.77
N LYS A 101 11.87 -2.46 5.26
CA LYS A 101 11.81 -2.75 3.82
C LYS A 101 10.42 -3.27 3.45
N ILE A 102 9.82 -2.68 2.41
CA ILE A 102 8.57 -3.19 1.85
C ILE A 102 8.89 -4.44 1.01
N GLY A 103 8.29 -5.57 1.38
CA GLY A 103 8.56 -6.87 0.78
C GLY A 103 8.00 -8.03 1.61
N PRO A 104 8.51 -9.26 1.42
CA PRO A 104 8.12 -10.41 2.22
C PRO A 104 8.26 -10.13 3.73
N GLY A 105 7.20 -10.41 4.50
CA GLY A 105 7.18 -10.16 5.95
C GLY A 105 6.81 -8.73 6.37
N PHE A 106 6.61 -7.79 5.43
CA PHE A 106 6.33 -6.39 5.74
C PHE A 106 5.14 -6.21 6.70
N ASN A 107 4.00 -6.85 6.44
CA ASN A 107 2.82 -6.74 7.30
C ASN A 107 3.07 -7.22 8.73
N ARG A 108 3.90 -8.27 8.90
CA ARG A 108 4.29 -8.75 10.22
C ARG A 108 5.14 -7.70 10.94
N ALA A 109 6.12 -7.14 10.24
CA ALA A 109 7.04 -6.15 10.81
C ALA A 109 6.35 -4.79 11.12
N VAL A 110 5.30 -4.44 10.37
CA VAL A 110 4.37 -3.35 10.69
C VAL A 110 3.62 -3.65 12.00
N GLN A 111 3.04 -4.85 12.11
CA GLN A 111 2.32 -5.25 13.32
C GLN A 111 3.23 -5.24 14.56
N GLU A 112 4.49 -5.63 14.43
CA GLU A 112 5.47 -5.59 15.53
C GLU A 112 5.77 -4.15 16.02
N ARG A 113 5.66 -3.13 15.15
CA ARG A 113 6.03 -1.72 15.48
C ARG A 113 4.85 -0.86 15.95
N VAL A 114 3.71 -1.02 15.29
CA VAL A 114 2.51 -0.18 15.47
C VAL A 114 1.25 -1.01 15.67
N GLY A 115 1.39 -2.28 16.04
CA GLY A 115 0.27 -3.15 16.37
C GLY A 115 -0.40 -2.82 17.71
N GLY A 116 -1.59 -3.37 17.91
CA GLY A 116 -2.36 -3.21 19.14
C GLY A 116 -2.64 -1.73 19.44
N VAL A 117 -2.41 -1.32 20.68
CA VAL A 117 -2.67 0.04 21.19
C VAL A 117 -1.66 1.09 20.70
N LEU A 118 -0.58 0.67 20.04
CA LEU A 118 0.46 1.58 19.58
C LEU A 118 0.09 2.33 18.30
N GLY A 119 -0.86 1.81 17.51
CA GLY A 119 -1.22 2.40 16.22
C GLY A 119 -2.72 2.51 16.03
N CYS A 120 -3.11 3.35 15.07
CA CYS A 120 -4.50 3.39 14.60
C CYS A 120 -4.76 2.18 13.70
N THR A 121 -5.78 1.39 13.99
CA THR A 121 -6.22 0.26 13.15
C THR A 121 -6.41 0.68 11.69
N HIS A 122 -7.08 1.81 11.44
CA HIS A 122 -7.36 2.32 10.10
C HIS A 122 -6.09 2.60 9.28
N ILE A 123 -5.13 3.33 9.88
CA ILE A 123 -3.87 3.65 9.21
C ILE A 123 -3.03 2.37 9.02
N ARG A 124 -3.01 1.47 10.01
CA ARG A 124 -2.30 0.20 9.92
C ARG A 124 -2.82 -0.68 8.78
N GLU A 125 -4.14 -0.77 8.62
CA GLU A 125 -4.77 -1.58 7.56
C GLU A 125 -4.46 -1.05 6.15
N MET A 126 -4.26 0.26 5.99
CA MET A 126 -3.84 0.84 4.71
C MET A 126 -2.43 0.39 4.29
N LEU A 127 -1.53 0.06 5.21
CA LEU A 127 -0.12 -0.21 4.90
C LEU A 127 0.08 -1.38 3.92
N ALA A 128 -0.77 -2.41 3.97
CA ALA A 128 -0.70 -3.51 3.00
C ALA A 128 -1.03 -3.06 1.57
N GLN A 129 -1.96 -2.11 1.41
CA GLN A 129 -2.31 -1.54 0.10
C GLN A 129 -1.24 -0.53 -0.36
N ILE A 130 -0.71 0.28 0.57
CA ILE A 130 0.41 1.17 0.30
C ILE A 130 1.63 0.41 -0.18
N ALA A 131 1.94 -0.76 0.40
CA ALA A 131 3.01 -1.61 -0.07
C ALA A 131 2.82 -2.05 -1.54
N THR A 132 1.58 -2.30 -1.94
CA THR A 132 1.25 -2.63 -3.34
C THR A 132 1.44 -1.42 -4.24
N VAL A 133 0.94 -0.25 -3.85
CA VAL A 133 1.11 1.00 -4.60
C VAL A 133 2.59 1.33 -4.75
N ALA A 134 3.37 1.26 -3.67
CA ALA A 134 4.82 1.44 -3.68
C ALA A 134 5.51 0.53 -4.70
N TYR A 135 5.18 -0.77 -4.70
CA TYR A 135 5.74 -1.71 -5.64
C TYR A 135 5.37 -1.38 -7.09
N GLN A 136 4.11 -1.04 -7.37
CA GLN A 136 3.65 -0.70 -8.71
C GLN A 136 4.25 0.62 -9.22
N THR A 137 4.33 1.65 -8.36
CA THR A 137 4.97 2.93 -8.68
C THR A 137 6.44 2.74 -9.06
N LEU A 138 7.16 1.89 -8.33
CA LEU A 138 8.60 1.69 -8.54
C LEU A 138 8.94 0.60 -9.56
N TYR A 139 7.99 -0.25 -9.96
CA TYR A 139 8.23 -1.31 -10.94
C TYR A 139 8.96 -0.85 -12.21
N PRO A 140 8.52 0.21 -12.93
CA PRO A 140 9.23 0.66 -14.13
C PRO A 140 10.64 1.17 -13.84
N VAL A 141 10.85 1.86 -12.71
CA VAL A 141 12.16 2.38 -12.29
C VAL A 141 13.13 1.24 -12.02
N ARG A 142 12.69 0.23 -11.27
CA ARG A 142 13.50 -0.93 -10.90
C ARG A 142 13.79 -1.78 -12.13
N ARG A 143 12.81 -1.99 -13.02
CA ARG A 143 13.02 -2.71 -14.28
C ARG A 143 14.03 -2.01 -15.18
N GLN A 144 14.00 -0.68 -15.26
CA GLN A 144 15.00 0.07 -16.02
C GLN A 144 16.42 -0.14 -15.46
N LYS A 145 16.57 -0.14 -14.12
CA LYS A 145 17.85 -0.44 -13.47
C LYS A 145 18.32 -1.88 -13.72
N GLU A 146 17.41 -2.86 -13.68
CA GLU A 146 17.70 -4.26 -14.03
C GLU A 146 18.23 -4.36 -15.47
N LEU A 147 17.50 -3.81 -16.45
CA LEU A 147 17.91 -3.84 -17.87
C LEU A 147 19.25 -3.12 -18.11
N ALA A 148 19.49 -1.99 -17.43
CA ALA A 148 20.76 -1.29 -17.53
C ALA A 148 21.93 -2.13 -16.98
N ARG A 149 21.72 -2.86 -15.89
CA ARG A 149 22.72 -3.79 -15.34
C ARG A 149 22.98 -4.95 -16.29
N GLU A 150 21.92 -5.57 -16.83
CA GLU A 150 22.03 -6.64 -17.82
C GLU A 150 22.84 -6.20 -19.04
N GLY A 151 22.65 -4.97 -19.52
CA GLY A 151 23.41 -4.41 -20.65
C GLY A 151 24.90 -4.20 -20.36
N VAL A 152 25.28 -4.03 -19.08
CA VAL A 152 26.68 -3.85 -18.66
C VAL A 152 27.34 -5.19 -18.33
N THR A 153 26.65 -6.08 -17.62
CA THR A 153 27.23 -7.36 -17.15
C THR A 153 27.05 -8.50 -18.14
N GLY A 154 26.09 -8.40 -19.06
CA GLY A 154 25.63 -9.50 -19.91
C GLY A 154 24.85 -10.59 -19.17
N VAL A 155 24.69 -10.48 -17.86
CA VAL A 155 24.02 -11.49 -17.01
C VAL A 155 22.55 -11.15 -16.86
N ARG A 156 21.67 -12.09 -17.21
CA ARG A 156 20.21 -11.98 -17.01
C ARG A 156 19.83 -12.52 -15.64
N GLU A 157 19.19 -11.69 -14.82
CA GLU A 157 18.66 -12.11 -13.52
C GLU A 157 17.19 -12.49 -13.63
N ARG A 158 16.75 -13.46 -12.81
CA ARG A 158 15.33 -13.81 -12.72
C ARG A 158 14.55 -12.59 -12.17
N PRO A 159 13.58 -12.05 -12.92
CA PRO A 159 12.82 -10.88 -12.50
C PRO A 159 12.03 -11.14 -11.22
N ARG A 160 12.06 -10.18 -10.28
CA ARG A 160 11.42 -10.29 -8.96
C ARG A 160 9.89 -10.33 -8.99
N ILE A 161 9.27 -9.99 -10.13
CA ILE A 161 7.81 -10.04 -10.30
C ILE A 161 7.31 -11.47 -10.59
N ILE A 162 8.20 -12.40 -10.94
CA ILE A 162 7.82 -13.80 -11.16
C ILE A 162 7.45 -14.44 -9.81
N GLY A 163 6.28 -15.07 -9.74
CA GLY A 163 5.70 -15.68 -8.54
C GLY A 163 4.85 -14.73 -7.70
N THR A 164 4.64 -13.46 -8.11
CA THR A 164 3.91 -12.49 -7.28
C THR A 164 2.41 -12.42 -7.54
N CYS A 165 1.91 -12.98 -8.65
CA CYS A 165 0.48 -13.08 -8.94
C CYS A 165 0.21 -14.19 -9.96
N LEU A 166 -1.08 -14.47 -10.22
CA LEU A 166 -1.51 -15.49 -11.19
C LEU A 166 -0.88 -15.30 -12.58
N ALA A 167 -0.87 -14.05 -13.08
CA ALA A 167 -0.30 -13.74 -14.39
C ALA A 167 1.23 -13.88 -14.42
N TYR A 168 1.91 -13.84 -13.27
CA TYR A 168 3.36 -14.02 -13.19
C TYR A 168 3.75 -15.34 -12.53
N GLU A 169 2.84 -16.29 -12.43
CA GLU A 169 3.17 -17.65 -12.01
C GLU A 169 4.27 -18.20 -12.95
N PRO A 170 5.33 -18.86 -12.43
CA PRO A 170 6.50 -19.26 -13.21
C PRO A 170 6.21 -20.01 -14.52
N SER A 171 5.17 -20.83 -14.56
CA SER A 171 4.78 -21.62 -15.74
C SER A 171 3.74 -20.95 -16.66
N SER A 172 3.26 -19.76 -16.28
CA SER A 172 2.17 -19.06 -16.96
C SER A 172 2.53 -18.65 -18.40
N PRO A 173 1.54 -18.55 -19.30
CA PRO A 173 1.77 -18.08 -20.67
C PRO A 173 2.45 -16.70 -20.73
N VAL A 174 2.16 -15.82 -19.77
CA VAL A 174 2.75 -14.47 -19.71
C VAL A 174 4.24 -14.53 -19.36
N VAL A 175 4.65 -15.38 -18.41
CA VAL A 175 6.08 -15.54 -18.08
C VAL A 175 6.84 -16.14 -19.27
N LYS A 176 6.28 -17.18 -19.90
CA LYS A 176 6.86 -17.80 -21.12
C LYS A 176 7.02 -16.79 -22.26
N MET A 177 6.04 -15.90 -22.44
CA MET A 177 6.07 -14.85 -23.45
C MET A 177 7.10 -13.75 -23.13
N ARG A 178 7.16 -13.28 -21.88
CA ARG A 178 8.00 -12.14 -21.49
C ARG A 178 9.46 -12.52 -21.22
N TRP A 179 9.72 -13.75 -20.79
CA TRP A 179 11.05 -14.26 -20.45
C TRP A 179 11.22 -15.71 -20.95
N PRO A 180 11.24 -15.93 -22.28
CA PRO A 180 11.33 -17.27 -22.86
C PRO A 180 12.61 -18.02 -22.47
N TRP A 181 13.70 -17.29 -22.17
CA TRP A 181 14.97 -17.86 -21.73
C TRP A 181 14.87 -18.63 -20.40
N LEU A 182 13.98 -18.24 -19.48
CA LEU A 182 13.76 -18.96 -18.21
C LEU A 182 13.16 -20.36 -18.38
N VAL A 183 12.54 -20.63 -19.52
CA VAL A 183 11.91 -21.92 -19.84
C VAL A 183 12.89 -22.85 -20.54
N GLN A 184 13.83 -22.26 -21.30
CA GLN A 184 14.86 -22.98 -22.05
C GLN A 184 15.96 -23.50 -21.10
N ASP A 185 16.33 -22.71 -20.09
CA ASP A 185 17.38 -23.05 -19.12
C ASP A 185 16.95 -24.12 -18.08
N ALA A 186 15.67 -24.56 -18.07
CA ALA A 186 15.17 -25.59 -17.16
C ALA A 186 15.22 -27.01 -17.74
N ALA A 187 15.72 -27.16 -18.98
CA ALA A 187 15.76 -28.41 -19.74
C ALA A 187 17.17 -29.04 -19.85
N GLU A 188 18.14 -28.54 -19.08
CA GLU A 188 19.47 -29.15 -18.86
C GLU A 188 19.61 -29.66 -17.42
#